data_AF-A0A1F9X1G9-F1
#
_entry.id   AF-A0A1F9X1G9-F1
#
_cell.length_a   1.000
_cell.length_b   1.000
_cell.length_c   1.000
_cell.angle_alpha   90.00
_cell.angle_beta   90.00
_cell.angle_gamma   90.00
#
_symmetry.space_group_name_H-M   'P 1'
#
loop_
_entity.id
_entity.type
_entity.pdbx_description
1 polymer ?
#
loop_
_entity_poly.entity_id
_entity_poly.type
_entity_poly.pdbx_seq_one_letter_code
_entity_poly.pdbx_strand_id
1 'polypeptide(L)'
;MVIKIRIKILLLFCFMFTSGLGYSLEMDEIQNMKGKVKENKVENKAELKKYKDSIKTEKDSLKRKELIATLGETKDDEYRDTYFNVIKSSDEIGWVKLSAVESVGKLEQSTTTASFLIETVLDKQQQIGVRRMALKTLGKQAQPVTVMIEFLENSSLEDTLRLEAMNVLIRYLQDERVINVLKAHKNDKDKKIAGIAVNKLGLLGIK
;
A
#
# COMPACT_ATOMS: atom_id res chain seq x y z
N MET A 1 -50.25 -4.45 18.65
CA MET A 1 -48.91 -3.84 18.46
C MET A 1 -47.92 -4.97 18.22
N VAL A 2 -47.57 -5.20 16.95
CA VAL A 2 -46.86 -6.41 16.49
C VAL A 2 -45.37 -6.10 16.40
N ILE A 3 -44.54 -6.71 17.26
CA ILE A 3 -43.08 -6.64 17.13
C ILE A 3 -42.63 -7.88 16.36
N LYS A 4 -42.30 -7.65 15.08
CA LYS A 4 -41.64 -8.63 14.20
C LYS A 4 -40.15 -8.71 14.59
N ILE A 5 -39.74 -9.79 15.24
CA ILE A 5 -38.33 -10.20 15.31
C ILE A 5 -38.12 -11.21 14.18
N ARG A 6 -37.33 -10.82 13.18
CA ARG A 6 -36.93 -11.71 12.09
C ARG A 6 -35.41 -11.86 12.06
N ILE A 7 -34.98 -13.11 12.26
CA ILE A 7 -34.11 -13.88 11.38
C ILE A 7 -32.65 -13.42 11.26
N LYS A 8 -31.68 -14.22 11.74
CA LYS A 8 -30.85 -15.09 10.88
C LYS A 8 -29.80 -15.93 11.63
N ILE A 9 -29.95 -17.25 11.48
CA ILE A 9 -28.92 -18.23 11.07
C ILE A 9 -27.75 -18.49 12.04
N LEU A 10 -27.97 -19.55 12.81
CA LEU A 10 -27.06 -20.68 13.06
C LEU A 10 -26.03 -20.91 11.93
N LEU A 11 -24.77 -20.60 12.17
CA LEU A 11 -23.65 -21.37 11.62
C LEU A 11 -22.63 -21.62 12.73
N LEU A 12 -22.80 -22.80 13.34
CA LEU A 12 -21.78 -23.69 13.87
C LEU A 12 -20.33 -23.25 13.58
N PHE A 13 -19.61 -22.85 14.64
CA PHE A 13 -18.17 -23.05 14.74
C PHE A 13 -17.89 -23.66 16.12
N CYS A 14 -18.05 -24.97 16.19
CA CYS A 14 -17.44 -25.78 17.25
C CYS A 14 -16.11 -26.33 16.73
N PHE A 15 -15.14 -26.44 17.65
CA PHE A 15 -13.74 -26.90 17.53
C PHE A 15 -12.75 -25.81 17.04
N MET A 16 -11.79 -25.29 17.82
CA MET A 16 -11.07 -25.85 18.98
C MET A 16 -10.69 -24.77 20.03
N PHE A 17 -10.95 -25.10 21.30
CA PHE A 17 -10.25 -24.61 22.51
C PHE A 17 -8.73 -24.84 22.33
N THR A 18 -7.78 -23.94 22.57
CA THR A 18 -7.55 -23.07 23.74
C THR A 18 -6.76 -21.80 23.33
N SER A 19 -7.44 -20.66 23.14
CA SER A 19 -6.85 -19.29 23.15
C SER A 19 -7.86 -18.22 22.70
N GLY A 20 -9.02 -18.61 22.14
CA GLY A 20 -9.95 -17.70 21.46
C GLY A 20 -10.53 -16.52 22.26
N LEU A 21 -10.60 -16.59 23.60
CA LEU A 21 -11.16 -15.49 24.40
C LEU A 21 -10.24 -14.26 24.49
N GLY A 22 -8.91 -14.46 24.58
CA GLY A 22 -7.96 -13.34 24.55
C GLY A 22 -7.82 -12.73 23.15
N TYR A 23 -7.91 -13.57 22.11
CA TYR A 23 -7.84 -13.13 20.72
C TYR A 23 -9.05 -12.26 20.31
N SER A 24 -10.27 -12.61 20.73
CA SER A 24 -11.45 -11.79 20.45
C SER A 24 -11.33 -10.42 21.10
N LEU A 25 -10.98 -10.35 22.38
CA LEU A 25 -10.93 -9.08 23.11
C LEU A 25 -9.89 -8.11 22.53
N GLU A 26 -8.68 -8.56 22.19
CA GLU A 26 -7.65 -7.69 21.60
C GLU A 26 -8.00 -7.25 20.17
N MET A 27 -8.65 -8.10 19.38
CA MET A 27 -9.10 -7.71 18.03
C MET A 27 -10.27 -6.72 18.11
N ASP A 28 -11.17 -6.89 19.08
CA ASP A 28 -12.26 -5.95 19.35
C ASP A 28 -11.71 -4.59 19.81
N GLU A 29 -10.63 -4.57 20.60
CA GLU A 29 -9.91 -3.34 20.96
C GLU A 29 -9.34 -2.65 19.70
N ILE A 30 -8.64 -3.38 18.84
CA ILE A 30 -8.06 -2.84 17.58
C ILE A 30 -9.15 -2.28 16.67
N GLN A 31 -10.27 -2.98 16.51
CA GLN A 31 -11.39 -2.52 15.68
C GLN A 31 -12.09 -1.29 16.27
N ASN A 32 -12.31 -1.27 17.59
CA ASN A 32 -12.85 -0.10 18.29
C ASN A 32 -11.97 1.14 18.07
N MET A 33 -10.64 0.97 18.09
CA MET A 33 -9.72 2.07 17.84
C MET A 33 -9.65 2.52 16.38
N LYS A 34 -9.75 1.61 15.41
CA LYS A 34 -9.94 2.02 14.01
C LYS A 34 -11.15 2.93 13.86
N GLY A 35 -12.21 2.70 14.65
CA GLY A 35 -13.34 3.63 14.79
C GLY A 35 -12.90 4.99 15.35
N LYS A 36 -12.20 5.01 16.48
CA LYS A 36 -11.75 6.24 17.15
C LYS A 36 -10.77 7.08 16.32
N VAL A 37 -9.83 6.45 15.60
CA VAL A 37 -8.88 7.14 14.71
C VAL A 37 -9.60 7.81 13.54
N LYS A 38 -10.59 7.14 12.94
CA LYS A 38 -11.42 7.72 11.86
C LYS A 38 -12.25 8.92 12.31
N GLU A 39 -12.62 8.98 13.59
CA GLU A 39 -13.35 10.12 14.17
C GLU A 39 -12.43 11.30 14.56
N ASN A 40 -11.13 11.27 14.22
CA ASN A 40 -10.15 12.29 14.61
C ASN A 40 -10.04 12.50 16.14
N LYS A 41 -10.44 11.51 16.95
CA LYS A 41 -10.42 11.55 18.42
C LYS A 41 -9.24 10.76 18.99
N VAL A 42 -8.02 11.01 18.52
CA VAL A 42 -6.84 10.35 19.09
C VAL A 42 -6.12 11.32 20.02
N GLU A 43 -6.65 11.47 21.23
CA GLU A 43 -5.96 12.17 22.32
C GLU A 43 -4.91 11.27 23.02
N ASN A 44 -4.88 9.96 22.75
CA ASN A 44 -4.08 9.01 23.53
C ASN A 44 -2.74 8.62 22.86
N LYS A 45 -1.78 9.55 22.81
CA LYS A 45 -0.41 9.30 22.31
C LYS A 45 0.32 8.15 23.02
N ALA A 46 0.02 7.90 24.30
CA ALA A 46 0.64 6.83 25.08
C ALA A 46 0.25 5.43 24.57
N GLU A 47 -0.99 5.28 24.11
CA GLU A 47 -1.52 4.03 23.56
C GLU A 47 -0.97 3.75 22.15
N LEU A 48 -0.82 4.76 21.30
CA LEU A 48 -0.15 4.61 20.01
C LEU A 48 1.33 4.20 20.17
N LYS A 49 2.01 4.72 21.19
CA LYS A 49 3.38 4.29 21.52
C LYS A 49 3.42 2.81 21.91
N LYS A 50 2.46 2.33 22.69
CA LYS A 50 2.34 0.90 23.01
C LYS A 50 2.17 0.05 21.74
N TYR A 51 1.47 0.52 20.71
CA TYR A 51 1.34 -0.20 19.44
C TYR A 51 2.63 -0.25 18.64
N LYS A 52 3.35 0.87 18.57
CA LYS A 52 4.69 0.91 17.98
C LYS A 52 5.59 -0.17 18.61
N ASP A 53 5.56 -0.29 19.92
CA ASP A 53 6.38 -1.28 20.65
C ASP A 53 5.87 -2.71 20.43
N SER A 54 4.56 -2.91 20.40
CA SER A 54 3.93 -4.23 20.23
C SER A 54 4.16 -4.85 18.84
N ILE A 55 4.34 -4.03 17.79
CA ILE A 55 4.61 -4.53 16.42
C ILE A 55 5.82 -5.47 16.39
N LYS A 56 6.86 -5.22 17.22
CA LYS A 56 8.09 -6.03 17.23
C LYS A 56 7.93 -7.36 17.93
N THR A 57 7.03 -7.45 18.92
CA THR A 57 6.89 -8.62 19.79
C THR A 57 5.66 -9.46 19.46
N GLU A 58 4.69 -8.89 18.74
CA GLU A 58 3.47 -9.56 18.31
C GLU A 58 3.77 -10.67 17.30
N LYS A 59 3.34 -11.89 17.62
CA LYS A 59 3.58 -13.10 16.81
C LYS A 59 2.57 -13.22 15.67
N ASP A 60 1.33 -12.77 15.88
CA ASP A 60 0.27 -12.81 14.88
C ASP A 60 0.47 -11.72 13.83
N SER A 61 0.73 -12.16 12.60
CA SER A 61 0.91 -11.27 11.45
C SER A 61 -0.34 -10.44 11.11
N LEU A 62 -1.54 -10.94 11.38
CA LEU A 62 -2.77 -10.18 11.17
C LEU A 62 -2.84 -9.03 12.17
N LYS A 63 -2.54 -9.28 13.44
CA LYS A 63 -2.45 -8.22 14.45
C LYS A 63 -1.38 -7.19 14.09
N ARG A 64 -0.17 -7.62 13.71
CA ARG A 64 0.88 -6.68 13.24
C ARG A 64 0.41 -5.81 12.08
N LYS A 65 -0.24 -6.41 11.07
CA LYS A 65 -0.83 -5.69 9.94
C LYS A 65 -1.81 -4.62 10.41
N GLU A 66 -2.68 -4.95 11.36
CA GLU A 66 -3.68 -4.01 11.87
C GLU A 66 -3.10 -2.91 12.75
N LEU A 67 -2.09 -3.21 13.59
CA LEU A 67 -1.35 -2.21 14.35
C LEU A 67 -0.69 -1.21 13.41
N ILE A 68 -0.01 -1.69 12.37
CA ILE A 68 0.60 -0.85 11.33
C ILE A 68 -0.44 0.01 10.63
N ALA A 69 -1.57 -0.57 10.21
CA ALA A 69 -2.63 0.18 9.54
C ALA A 69 -3.22 1.26 10.45
N THR A 70 -3.38 0.95 11.75
CA THR A 70 -3.92 1.87 12.76
C THR A 70 -2.99 3.06 12.97
N LEU A 71 -1.68 2.82 13.11
CA LEU A 71 -0.69 3.89 13.12
C LEU A 71 -0.73 4.69 11.81
N GLY A 72 -0.88 4.01 10.67
CA GLY A 72 -0.94 4.68 9.37
C GLY A 72 -2.13 5.63 9.20
N GLU A 73 -3.26 5.35 9.85
CA GLU A 73 -4.43 6.26 9.83
C GLU A 73 -4.18 7.58 10.59
N THR A 74 -3.20 7.63 11.50
CA THR A 74 -2.85 8.90 12.19
C THR A 74 -2.13 9.87 11.28
N LYS A 75 -1.49 9.35 10.20
CA LYS A 75 -0.62 10.11 9.28
C LYS A 75 0.55 10.81 9.99
N ASP A 76 0.85 10.40 11.22
CA ASP A 76 1.92 10.98 12.02
C ASP A 76 3.28 10.45 11.55
N ASP A 77 4.17 11.40 11.23
CA ASP A 77 5.50 11.11 10.75
C ASP A 77 6.40 10.44 11.81
N GLU A 78 6.03 10.51 13.10
CA GLU A 78 6.72 9.83 14.20
C GLU A 78 6.85 8.30 13.97
N TYR A 79 5.94 7.72 13.17
CA TYR A 79 5.89 6.29 12.88
C TYR A 79 6.58 5.91 11.56
N ARG A 80 7.15 6.87 10.82
CA ARG A 80 7.85 6.64 9.55
C ARG A 80 8.87 5.50 9.63
N ASP A 81 9.78 5.58 10.60
CA ASP A 81 10.84 4.58 10.79
C ASP A 81 10.27 3.21 11.16
N THR A 82 9.15 3.18 11.87
CA THR A 82 8.45 1.91 12.16
C THR A 82 8.00 1.23 10.88
N TYR A 83 7.39 1.96 9.94
CA TYR A 83 6.98 1.39 8.66
C TYR A 83 8.19 0.97 7.82
N PHE A 84 9.24 1.78 7.78
CA PHE A 84 10.47 1.48 7.02
C PHE A 84 11.13 0.19 7.51
N ASN A 85 11.22 0.02 8.83
CA ASN A 85 11.79 -1.19 9.43
C ASN A 85 10.97 -2.44 9.10
N VAL A 86 9.63 -2.34 9.11
CA VAL A 86 8.75 -3.46 8.72
C VAL A 86 8.95 -3.84 7.25
N ILE A 87 9.07 -2.85 6.35
CA ILE A 87 9.28 -3.09 4.91
C ILE A 87 10.64 -3.75 4.64
N LYS A 88 11.69 -3.31 5.35
CA LYS A 88 13.08 -3.81 5.22
C LYS A 88 13.33 -5.17 5.89
N SER A 89 12.51 -5.57 6.86
CA SER A 89 12.70 -6.82 7.59
C SER A 89 12.65 -8.04 6.67
N SER A 90 13.68 -8.89 6.69
CA SER A 90 13.72 -10.15 5.91
C SER A 90 12.67 -11.15 6.38
N ASP A 91 12.39 -11.15 7.68
CA ASP A 91 11.57 -12.17 8.35
C ASP A 91 10.09 -11.79 8.37
N GLU A 92 9.75 -10.58 7.91
CA GLU A 92 8.38 -10.10 7.91
C GLU A 92 7.59 -10.60 6.69
N ILE A 93 6.31 -10.90 6.93
CA ILE A 93 5.42 -11.47 5.93
C ILE A 93 4.91 -10.39 4.97
N GLY A 94 4.74 -10.76 3.70
CA GLY A 94 4.42 -9.85 2.60
C GLY A 94 3.20 -8.96 2.84
N TRP A 95 2.11 -9.45 3.42
CA TRP A 95 0.92 -8.63 3.67
C TRP A 95 1.10 -7.59 4.80
N VAL A 96 1.99 -7.84 5.76
CA VAL A 96 2.36 -6.85 6.77
C VAL A 96 3.20 -5.75 6.12
N LYS A 97 4.17 -6.13 5.27
CA LYS A 97 4.95 -5.18 4.46
C LYS A 97 4.07 -4.33 3.55
N LEU A 98 3.06 -4.91 2.90
CA LEU A 98 2.10 -4.18 2.09
C LEU A 98 1.35 -3.11 2.90
N SER A 99 0.87 -3.47 4.09
CA SER A 99 0.21 -2.51 5.01
C SER A 99 1.16 -1.38 5.43
N ALA A 100 2.44 -1.69 5.64
CA ALA A 100 3.45 -0.67 5.94
C ALA A 100 3.68 0.26 4.75
N VAL A 101 3.79 -0.25 3.51
CA VAL A 101 3.90 0.60 2.31
C VAL A 101 2.66 1.48 2.12
N GLU A 102 1.46 0.95 2.38
CA GLU A 102 0.23 1.74 2.34
C GLU A 102 0.25 2.86 3.38
N SER A 103 0.75 2.57 4.60
CA SER A 103 0.89 3.55 5.68
C SER A 103 1.91 4.64 5.35
N VAL A 104 3.04 4.28 4.74
CA VAL A 104 4.01 5.24 4.18
C VAL A 104 3.34 6.17 3.16
N GLY A 105 2.43 5.66 2.33
CA GLY A 105 1.69 6.45 1.35
C GLY A 105 0.70 7.46 1.94
N LYS A 106 0.39 7.37 3.24
CA LYS A 106 -0.49 8.30 3.95
C LYS A 106 0.26 9.43 4.65
N LEU A 107 1.58 9.28 4.84
CA LEU A 107 2.43 10.30 5.44
C LEU A 107 2.51 11.54 4.54
N GLU A 108 2.88 12.66 5.15
CA GLU A 108 3.29 13.83 4.38
C GLU A 108 4.45 13.47 3.45
N GLN A 109 4.36 13.99 2.23
CA GLN A 109 5.34 13.68 1.21
C GLN A 109 6.65 14.38 1.54
N SER A 110 7.72 13.60 1.61
CA SER A 110 9.07 14.11 1.76
C SER A 110 10.02 13.36 0.85
N THR A 111 11.17 13.97 0.59
CA THR A 111 12.27 13.35 -0.16
C THR A 111 12.69 12.03 0.47
N THR A 112 12.72 11.95 1.81
CA THR A 112 13.00 10.71 2.55
C THR A 112 12.01 9.59 2.21
N THR A 113 10.72 9.88 2.18
CA THR A 113 9.70 8.88 1.81
C THR A 113 9.83 8.46 0.35
N ALA A 114 10.05 9.41 -0.56
CA ALA A 114 10.23 9.12 -1.98
C ALA A 114 11.46 8.24 -2.22
N SER A 115 12.62 8.61 -1.68
CA SER A 115 13.86 7.83 -1.81
C SER A 115 13.70 6.41 -1.26
N PHE A 116 13.09 6.26 -0.08
CA PHE A 116 12.85 4.94 0.51
C PHE A 116 11.96 4.06 -0.38
N LEU A 117 10.89 4.62 -0.95
CA LEU A 117 10.02 3.88 -1.86
C LEU A 117 10.74 3.53 -3.16
N ILE A 118 11.59 4.40 -3.69
CA ILE A 118 12.42 4.12 -4.88
C ILE A 118 13.37 2.95 -4.59
N GLU A 119 14.08 2.98 -3.46
CA GLU A 119 14.91 1.86 -3.01
C GLU A 119 14.11 0.57 -2.92
N THR A 120 12.90 0.63 -2.34
CA THR A 120 11.99 -0.52 -2.22
C THR A 120 11.58 -1.07 -3.59
N VAL A 121 11.36 -0.24 -4.60
CA VAL A 121 11.04 -0.69 -5.97
C VAL A 121 12.24 -1.40 -6.62
N LEU A 122 13.45 -0.88 -6.38
CA LEU A 122 14.68 -1.38 -7.01
C LEU A 122 15.27 -2.61 -6.31
N ASP A 123 14.90 -2.88 -5.06
CA ASP A 123 15.36 -4.05 -4.31
C ASP A 123 14.82 -5.36 -4.91
N LYS A 124 15.70 -6.12 -5.58
CA LYS A 124 15.37 -7.40 -6.20
C LYS A 124 15.12 -8.53 -5.20
N GLN A 125 15.57 -8.39 -3.95
CA GLN A 125 15.27 -9.36 -2.88
C GLN A 125 13.87 -9.16 -2.30
N GLN A 126 13.28 -7.99 -2.53
CA GLN A 126 11.94 -7.70 -2.07
C GLN A 126 10.88 -8.41 -2.91
N GLN A 127 9.81 -8.86 -2.25
CA GLN A 127 8.69 -9.50 -2.93
C GLN A 127 8.04 -8.57 -3.97
N ILE A 128 7.76 -9.10 -5.16
CA ILE A 128 7.22 -8.31 -6.28
C ILE A 128 5.94 -7.54 -5.93
N GLY A 129 5.08 -8.10 -5.06
CA GLY A 129 3.88 -7.41 -4.59
C GLY A 129 4.20 -6.12 -3.82
N VAL A 130 5.22 -6.15 -2.96
CA VAL A 130 5.63 -4.98 -2.16
C VAL A 130 6.29 -3.93 -3.05
N ARG A 131 7.16 -4.36 -3.98
CA ARG A 131 7.80 -3.48 -4.98
C ARG A 131 6.75 -2.76 -5.83
N ARG A 132 5.75 -3.49 -6.32
CA ARG A 132 4.62 -2.92 -7.09
C ARG A 132 3.80 -1.95 -6.26
N MET A 133 3.54 -2.23 -4.98
CA MET A 133 2.83 -1.30 -4.10
C MET A 133 3.65 -0.03 -3.88
N ALA A 134 4.96 -0.14 -3.66
CA ALA A 134 5.83 1.02 -3.49
C ALA A 134 5.81 1.93 -4.71
N LEU A 135 5.86 1.35 -5.93
CA LEU A 135 5.74 2.07 -7.18
C LEU A 135 4.38 2.77 -7.33
N LYS A 136 3.28 2.09 -6.98
CA LYS A 136 1.93 2.70 -6.96
C LYS A 136 1.84 3.85 -5.97
N THR A 137 2.50 3.73 -4.82
CA THR A 137 2.53 4.77 -3.78
C THR A 137 3.33 5.98 -4.26
N LEU A 138 4.50 5.79 -4.88
CA LEU A 138 5.24 6.87 -5.57
C LEU A 138 4.37 7.56 -6.62
N GLY A 139 3.58 6.78 -7.36
CA GLY A 139 2.66 7.28 -8.37
C GLY A 139 1.55 8.21 -7.88
N LYS A 140 1.37 8.35 -6.56
CA LYS A 140 0.42 9.27 -5.93
C LYS A 140 1.10 10.53 -5.35
N GLN A 141 2.42 10.62 -5.42
CA GLN A 141 3.18 11.76 -4.90
C GLN A 141 3.17 12.95 -5.87
N ALA A 142 3.52 14.14 -5.39
CA ALA A 142 3.72 15.34 -6.19
C ALA A 142 4.98 15.13 -7.05
N GLN A 143 4.82 15.19 -8.38
CA GLN A 143 5.85 14.84 -9.38
C GLN A 143 6.10 13.35 -9.64
N PRO A 144 5.07 12.53 -9.86
CA PRO A 144 5.27 11.11 -10.15
C PRO A 144 5.77 10.87 -11.58
N VAL A 145 5.50 11.78 -12.52
CA VAL A 145 5.74 11.58 -13.96
C VAL A 145 7.22 11.31 -14.25
N THR A 146 8.15 12.15 -13.79
CA THR A 146 9.58 11.98 -14.05
C THR A 146 10.08 10.62 -13.55
N VAL A 147 9.76 10.28 -12.31
CA VAL A 147 10.18 9.02 -11.69
C VAL A 147 9.56 7.81 -12.40
N MET A 148 8.29 7.90 -12.81
CA MET A 148 7.66 6.80 -13.55
C MET A 148 8.25 6.61 -14.94
N ILE A 149 8.67 7.69 -15.62
CA ILE A 149 9.40 7.59 -16.90
C ILE A 149 10.72 6.85 -16.66
N GLU A 150 11.49 7.25 -15.64
CA GLU A 150 12.75 6.56 -15.30
C GLU A 150 12.55 5.07 -15.05
N PHE A 151 11.48 4.67 -14.33
CA PHE A 151 11.15 3.26 -14.12
C PHE A 151 10.71 2.55 -15.41
N LEU A 152 9.95 3.21 -16.28
CA LEU A 152 9.53 2.64 -17.56
C LEU A 152 10.72 2.38 -18.50
N GLU A 153 11.67 3.31 -18.55
CA GLU A 153 12.87 3.23 -19.40
C GLU A 153 13.96 2.33 -18.81
N ASN A 154 13.87 1.96 -17.53
CA ASN A 154 14.85 1.11 -16.89
C ASN A 154 14.78 -0.33 -17.42
N SER A 155 15.68 -0.67 -18.33
CA SER A 155 15.78 -1.98 -18.97
C SER A 155 16.13 -3.13 -18.01
N SER A 156 16.67 -2.81 -16.84
CA SER A 156 16.99 -3.78 -15.78
C SER A 156 15.83 -4.01 -14.80
N LEU A 157 14.77 -3.20 -14.91
CA LEU A 157 13.55 -3.35 -14.13
C LEU A 157 12.69 -4.46 -14.74
N GLU A 158 12.04 -5.25 -13.88
CA GLU A 158 11.14 -6.31 -14.33
C GLU A 158 9.97 -5.74 -15.15
N ASP A 159 9.58 -6.44 -16.22
CA ASP A 159 8.50 -5.99 -17.12
C ASP A 159 7.19 -5.72 -16.37
N THR A 160 6.90 -6.47 -15.31
CA THR A 160 5.70 -6.23 -14.49
C THR A 160 5.72 -4.87 -13.76
N LEU A 161 6.90 -4.37 -13.39
CA LEU A 161 7.08 -3.06 -12.78
C LEU A 161 7.12 -1.95 -13.84
N ARG A 162 7.74 -2.20 -15.01
CA ARG A 162 7.67 -1.26 -16.16
C ARG A 162 6.22 -1.04 -16.59
N LEU A 163 5.43 -2.11 -16.69
CA LEU A 163 4.00 -2.03 -16.98
C LEU A 163 3.23 -1.26 -15.90
N GLU A 164 3.57 -1.46 -14.63
CA GLU A 164 2.95 -0.72 -13.54
C GLU A 164 3.30 0.78 -13.61
N ALA A 165 4.53 1.15 -13.97
CA ALA A 165 4.94 2.53 -14.21
C ALA A 165 4.12 3.16 -15.36
N MET A 166 3.94 2.43 -16.47
CA MET A 166 3.05 2.86 -17.56
C MET A 166 1.60 3.07 -17.08
N ASN A 167 1.06 2.15 -16.25
CA ASN A 167 -0.29 2.29 -15.68
C ASN A 167 -0.43 3.48 -14.71
N VAL A 168 0.66 3.92 -14.09
CA VAL A 168 0.67 5.17 -13.33
C VAL A 168 0.71 6.37 -14.26
N LEU A 169 1.59 6.37 -15.28
CA LEU A 169 1.75 7.48 -16.23
C LEU A 169 0.45 7.86 -16.93
N ILE A 170 -0.36 6.87 -17.35
CA ILE A 170 -1.63 7.13 -18.03
C ILE A 170 -2.69 7.84 -17.17
N ARG A 171 -2.43 8.08 -15.88
CA ARG A 171 -3.27 8.93 -15.02
C ARG A 171 -2.98 10.42 -15.21
N TYR A 172 -1.91 10.73 -15.92
CA TYR A 172 -1.37 12.08 -16.12
C TYR A 172 -1.34 12.47 -17.61
N LEU A 173 -2.37 12.10 -18.40
CA LEU A 173 -2.42 12.35 -19.84
C LEU A 173 -2.43 13.84 -20.22
N GLN A 174 -2.72 14.74 -19.28
CA GLN A 174 -2.59 16.18 -19.44
C GLN A 174 -1.13 16.66 -19.48
N ASP A 175 -0.19 15.83 -19.03
CA ASP A 175 1.24 16.11 -19.10
C ASP A 175 1.78 15.67 -20.46
N GLU A 176 2.29 16.63 -21.24
CA GLU A 176 2.81 16.37 -22.59
C GLU A 176 3.93 15.31 -22.60
N ARG A 177 4.72 15.22 -21.51
CA ARG A 177 5.77 14.20 -21.38
C ARG A 177 5.17 12.80 -21.43
N VAL A 178 4.00 12.58 -20.84
CA VAL A 178 3.29 11.30 -20.91
C VAL A 178 2.85 11.00 -22.34
N ILE A 179 2.36 12.01 -23.08
CA ILE A 179 2.00 11.82 -24.50
C ILE A 179 3.23 11.42 -25.34
N ASN A 180 4.38 12.04 -25.10
CA ASN A 180 5.63 11.71 -25.79
C ASN A 180 6.11 10.29 -25.45
N VAL A 181 5.99 9.89 -24.18
CA VAL A 181 6.28 8.51 -23.76
C VAL A 181 5.37 7.52 -24.47
N LEU A 182 4.06 7.77 -24.54
CA LEU A 182 3.13 6.90 -25.25
C LEU A 182 3.50 6.79 -26.74
N LYS A 183 3.86 7.91 -27.40
CA LYS A 183 4.32 7.88 -28.81
C LYS A 183 5.55 7.01 -28.99
N ALA A 184 6.54 7.13 -28.11
CA ALA A 184 7.75 6.32 -28.14
C ALA A 184 7.48 4.83 -27.92
N HIS A 185 6.46 4.50 -27.12
CA HIS A 185 6.16 3.13 -26.69
C HIS A 185 5.12 2.39 -27.54
N LYS A 186 4.62 2.96 -28.64
CA LYS A 186 3.64 2.30 -29.54
C LYS A 186 4.10 0.93 -30.04
N ASN A 187 5.41 0.75 -30.17
CA ASN A 187 6.05 -0.47 -30.65
C ASN A 187 6.95 -1.12 -29.57
N ASP A 188 6.69 -0.89 -28.27
CA ASP A 188 7.46 -1.50 -27.19
C ASP A 188 7.49 -3.04 -27.34
N LYS A 189 8.61 -3.65 -26.95
CA LYS A 189 8.80 -5.10 -26.95
C LYS A 189 7.75 -5.81 -26.08
N ASP A 190 7.36 -5.21 -24.97
CA ASP A 190 6.25 -5.65 -24.13
C ASP A 190 4.94 -5.22 -24.80
N LYS A 191 4.20 -6.23 -25.30
CA LYS A 191 2.92 -6.04 -25.98
C LYS A 191 1.86 -5.38 -25.11
N LYS A 192 1.94 -5.49 -23.79
CA LYS A 192 1.00 -4.80 -22.88
C LYS A 192 1.31 -3.30 -22.86
N ILE A 193 2.58 -2.93 -22.79
CA ILE A 193 3.01 -1.52 -22.85
C ILE A 193 2.64 -0.92 -24.20
N ALA A 194 2.97 -1.61 -25.30
CA ALA A 194 2.59 -1.19 -26.65
C ALA A 194 1.07 -1.04 -26.82
N GLY A 195 0.30 -2.02 -26.33
CA GLY A 195 -1.16 -1.99 -26.37
C GLY A 195 -1.76 -0.81 -25.61
N ILE A 196 -1.23 -0.50 -24.41
CA ILE A 196 -1.64 0.69 -23.64
C ILE A 196 -1.34 1.96 -24.43
N ALA A 197 -0.11 2.09 -24.96
CA ALA A 197 0.31 3.24 -25.74
C ALA A 197 -0.62 3.52 -26.93
N VAL A 198 -0.83 2.51 -27.78
CA VAL A 198 -1.70 2.62 -28.97
C VAL A 198 -3.14 2.94 -28.56
N ASN A 199 -3.68 2.27 -27.54
CA ASN A 199 -5.05 2.51 -27.08
C ASN A 199 -5.23 3.95 -26.57
N LYS A 200 -4.34 4.43 -25.71
CA LYS A 200 -4.45 5.76 -25.11
C LYS A 200 -4.26 6.88 -26.13
N LEU A 201 -3.30 6.74 -27.07
CA LEU A 201 -3.16 7.70 -28.15
C LEU A 201 -4.41 7.75 -29.05
N GLY A 202 -4.97 6.58 -29.39
CA GLY A 202 -6.21 6.49 -30.15
C GLY A 202 -7.40 7.18 -29.48
N LEU A 203 -7.57 7.00 -28.16
CA LEU A 203 -8.59 7.70 -27.37
C LEU A 203 -8.40 9.23 -27.35
N LEU A 204 -7.16 9.70 -27.51
CA LEU A 204 -6.83 11.12 -27.60
C LEU A 204 -6.89 11.66 -29.04
N GLY A 205 -7.22 10.82 -30.04
CA GLY A 205 -7.22 11.20 -31.45
C GLY A 205 -5.82 11.42 -32.03
N ILE A 206 -4.77 10.96 -31.34
CA ILE A 206 -3.37 11.11 -31.75
C ILE A 206 -2.96 9.85 -32.52
N LYS A 207 -2.58 10.02 -33.78
CA LYS A 207 -2.21 8.90 -34.67
C LYS A 207 -0.78 8.43 -34.49
#